data_AF-A0A249A1N5-F1
#
_entry.id   AF-A0A249A1N5-F1
#
_cell.length_a   1.000
_cell.length_b   1.000
_cell.length_c   1.000
_cell.angle_alpha   90.00
_cell.angle_beta   90.00
_cell.angle_gamma   90.00
#
_symmetry.space_group_name_H-M   'P 1'
#
loop_
_entity.id
_entity.type
_entity.pdbx_description
1 polymer ?
#
loop_
_entity_poly.entity_id
_entity_poly.type
_entity_poly.pdbx_seq_one_letter_code
_entity_poly.pdbx_strand_id
1 'polypeptide(L)' 'MKTLALLTALLGLVGCDLVQSKQAKNYIGNNLTEICIDNVVYLIYSGDKKGGITPKVNKDFYPYTCTNKEERQNGKTR' A
#
# COMPACT_ATOMS: atom_id res chain seq x y z
N MET A 1 45.58 -13.67 -27.56
CA MET A 1 44.38 -12.83 -27.75
C MET A 1 43.22 -13.56 -27.10
N LYS A 2 42.80 -13.17 -25.90
CA LYS A 2 41.64 -13.73 -25.20
C LYS A 2 40.50 -12.74 -25.39
N THR A 3 39.46 -13.20 -26.06
CA THR A 3 38.29 -12.42 -26.45
C THR A 3 37.61 -11.84 -25.21
N LEU A 4 37.57 -10.51 -25.18
CA LEU A 4 36.73 -9.71 -24.32
C LEU A 4 35.26 -10.11 -24.48
N ALA A 5 34.58 -10.03 -23.34
CA ALA A 5 33.22 -9.51 -23.16
C ALA A 5 32.16 -9.93 -24.16
N LEU A 6 31.14 -10.66 -23.71
CA LEU A 6 29.74 -10.32 -23.99
C LEU A 6 28.80 -11.21 -23.15
N LEU A 7 27.74 -10.60 -22.60
CA LEU A 7 26.56 -11.20 -21.95
C LEU A 7 26.65 -11.55 -20.45
N THR A 8 26.81 -10.54 -19.59
CA THR A 8 26.20 -10.54 -18.24
C THR A 8 25.19 -9.41 -18.04
N ALA A 9 24.81 -8.72 -19.12
CA ALA A 9 23.68 -7.80 -19.14
C ALA A 9 22.43 -8.55 -19.64
N LEU A 10 21.25 -8.23 -19.10
CA LEU A 10 19.97 -8.92 -19.25
C LEU A 10 19.90 -10.21 -18.41
N LEU A 11 19.40 -10.23 -17.19
CA LEU A 11 18.15 -9.62 -16.73
C LEU A 11 18.34 -9.25 -15.28
N GLY A 12 18.52 -7.95 -15.03
CA GLY A 12 18.05 -7.39 -13.78
C GLY A 12 16.59 -7.79 -13.67
N LEU A 13 16.32 -8.77 -12.80
CA LEU A 13 15.05 -8.85 -12.11
C LEU A 13 14.89 -7.47 -11.49
N VAL A 14 14.18 -6.62 -12.23
CA VAL A 14 13.57 -5.40 -11.72
C VAL A 14 13.11 -5.74 -10.32
N GLY A 15 13.66 -5.00 -9.35
CA GLY A 15 13.42 -5.29 -7.97
C GLY A 15 11.92 -5.50 -7.77
N CYS A 16 11.56 -6.43 -6.89
CA CYS A 16 10.51 -6.04 -5.98
C CYS A 16 11.04 -4.76 -5.35
N ASP A 17 10.72 -3.61 -5.94
CA ASP A 17 10.60 -2.40 -5.18
C ASP A 17 9.76 -2.86 -4.01
N LEU A 18 10.39 -2.94 -2.84
CA LEU A 18 9.67 -2.82 -1.60
C LEU A 18 9.08 -1.42 -1.73
N VAL A 19 7.92 -1.35 -2.38
CA VAL A 19 7.07 -0.18 -2.45
C VAL A 19 6.64 -0.03 -1.01
N GLN A 20 7.53 0.55 -0.21
CA GLN A 20 7.21 1.18 1.05
C GLN A 20 6.50 2.46 0.65
N SER A 21 5.37 2.29 -0.04
CA SER A 21 4.38 3.33 -0.20
C SER A 21 4.13 3.81 1.21
N LYS A 22 4.37 5.09 1.44
CA LYS A 22 3.82 5.78 2.60
C LYS A 22 2.31 5.76 2.43
N GLN A 23 1.70 4.59 2.58
CA GLN A 23 0.27 4.42 2.48
C GLN A 23 -0.30 5.26 3.62
N ALA A 24 -1.09 6.27 3.25
CA ALA A 24 -1.72 7.16 4.22
C ALA A 24 -2.54 6.31 5.18
N LYS A 25 -2.00 6.14 6.38
CA LYS A 25 -2.53 5.28 7.44
C LYS A 25 -3.54 6.12 8.23
N ASN A 26 -4.83 5.94 7.97
CA ASN A 26 -5.89 6.75 8.61
C ASN A 26 -6.46 6.02 9.82
N TYR A 27 -6.11 6.45 11.03
CA TYR A 27 -6.64 5.86 12.26
C TYR A 27 -8.11 6.23 12.46
N ILE A 28 -8.99 5.22 12.63
CA ILE A 28 -10.44 5.42 12.79
C ILE A 28 -10.97 5.02 14.17
N GLY A 29 -10.09 4.68 15.11
CA GLY A 29 -10.45 4.31 16.49
C GLY A 29 -10.43 2.79 16.75
N ASN A 30 -10.50 2.39 18.03
CA ASN A 30 -10.58 0.99 18.47
C ASN A 30 -9.50 0.05 17.90
N ASN A 31 -8.27 0.54 17.73
CA ASN A 31 -7.18 -0.20 17.07
C ASN A 31 -7.47 -0.53 15.59
N LEU A 32 -8.41 0.16 14.94
CA LEU A 32 -8.64 0.08 13.51
C LEU A 32 -8.00 1.24 12.77
N THR A 33 -7.48 0.91 11.60
CA THR A 33 -6.88 1.86 10.68
C THR A 33 -7.30 1.55 9.25
N GLU A 34 -7.58 2.57 8.45
CA GLU A 34 -7.76 2.43 7.00
C GLU A 34 -6.44 2.63 6.25
N ILE A 35 -6.23 1.83 5.21
CA ILE A 35 -5.07 1.88 4.32
C ILE A 35 -5.51 1.67 2.88
N CYS A 36 -4.89 2.36 1.93
CA CYS A 36 -5.13 2.16 0.50
C CYS A 36 -4.09 1.21 -0.09
N ILE A 37 -4.49 0.00 -0.48
CA ILE A 37 -3.64 -1.02 -1.12
C ILE A 37 -4.24 -1.33 -2.48
N ASP A 38 -3.47 -1.19 -3.56
CA ASP A 38 -3.89 -1.51 -4.93
C ASP A 38 -5.28 -0.97 -5.30
N ASN A 39 -5.50 0.31 -5.01
CA ASN A 39 -6.76 1.03 -5.26
C ASN A 39 -7.98 0.55 -4.45
N VAL A 40 -7.77 -0.27 -3.42
CA VAL A 40 -8.82 -0.73 -2.49
C VAL A 40 -8.52 -0.26 -1.07
N VAL A 41 -9.55 0.18 -0.36
CA VAL A 41 -9.46 0.56 1.06
C VAL A 41 -9.56 -0.70 1.92
N TYR A 42 -8.54 -0.95 2.72
CA TYR A 42 -8.49 -2.02 3.71
C TYR A 42 -8.59 -1.47 5.12
N LEU A 43 -9.24 -2.22 6.00
CA LEU A 43 -9.25 -2.04 7.43
C LEU A 43 -8.19 -2.96 8.06
N ILE A 44 -7.29 -2.37 8.84
CA ILE A 44 -6.28 -3.06 9.64
C ILE A 44 -6.68 -2.99 11.10
N TYR A 45 -6.89 -4.14 11.71
CA TYR A 45 -7.11 -4.27 13.15
C TYR A 45 -5.81 -4.67 13.85
N SER A 46 -5.40 -3.92 14.86
CA SER A 46 -4.19 -4.18 15.65
C SER A 46 -4.47 -4.34 17.14
N GLY A 47 -5.72 -4.59 17.53
CA GLY A 47 -6.12 -4.69 18.94
C GLY A 47 -5.87 -6.07 19.55
N ASP A 48 -5.53 -7.08 18.74
CA ASP A 48 -5.08 -8.38 19.20
C ASP A 48 -3.70 -8.74 18.62
N LYS A 49 -3.08 -9.81 19.14
CA LYS A 49 -1.75 -10.27 18.71
C LYS A 49 -1.73 -10.88 17.30
N LYS A 50 -2.87 -11.35 16.80
CA LYS A 50 -2.97 -11.95 15.47
C LYS A 50 -3.12 -10.87 14.39
N GLY A 51 -3.65 -9.70 14.77
CA GLY A 51 -4.06 -8.65 13.88
C GLY A 51 -5.20 -9.10 12.97
N GLY A 52 -5.58 -8.22 12.05
CA GLY A 52 -6.51 -8.55 10.99
C GLY A 52 -6.43 -7.55 9.85
N ILE A 53 -6.65 -8.03 8.64
CA ILE A 53 -6.81 -7.21 7.44
C ILE A 53 -8.06 -7.66 6.70
N THR A 54 -8.93 -6.71 6.36
CA THR A 54 -10.13 -6.97 5.54
C THR A 54 -10.39 -5.80 4.60
N PRO A 55 -10.93 -6.02 3.39
CA PRO A 55 -11.45 -4.91 2.60
C PRO A 55 -12.54 -4.18 3.39
N LYS A 56 -12.55 -2.85 3.32
CA LYS A 56 -13.70 -2.06 3.73
C LYS A 56 -14.77 -2.26 2.65
N VAL A 57 -15.94 -2.73 3.03
CA VAL A 57 -17.05 -3.01 2.11
C VAL A 57 -18.23 -2.08 2.38
N ASN A 58 -18.97 -1.73 1.32
CA ASN A 58 -20.21 -0.97 1.42
C ASN A 58 -21.40 -1.91 1.72
N LYS A 59 -22.62 -1.34 1.78
CA LYS A 59 -23.86 -2.08 2.05
C LYS A 59 -24.18 -3.16 1.00
N ASP A 60 -23.67 -2.99 -0.21
CA ASP A 60 -23.89 -3.87 -1.36
C ASP A 60 -22.74 -4.89 -1.52
N PHE A 61 -21.87 -5.02 -0.50
CA PHE A 61 -20.74 -5.94 -0.47
C PHE A 61 -19.62 -5.67 -1.49
N TYR A 62 -19.56 -4.45 -2.03
CA TYR A 62 -18.44 -4.03 -2.88
C TYR A 62 -17.33 -3.34 -2.08
N PRO A 63 -16.05 -3.57 -2.41
CA PRO A 63 -14.94 -2.87 -1.79
C PRO A 63 -14.96 -1.36 -2.06
N TYR A 64 -14.60 -0.55 -1.06
CA TYR A 64 -14.32 0.86 -1.29
C TYR A 64 -13.03 1.01 -2.08
N THR A 65 -13.06 1.88 -3.10
CA THR A 65 -11.88 2.18 -3.92
C THR A 65 -11.20 3.45 -3.45
N CYS A 66 -9.89 3.53 -3.65
CA CYS A 66 -9.08 4.71 -3.42
C CYS A 66 -8.15 4.97 -4.61
N THR A 67 -7.73 6.21 -4.79
CA THR A 67 -6.67 6.55 -5.73
C THR A 67 -5.40 6.84 -4.94
N ASN A 68 -4.29 6.20 -5.29
CA ASN A 68 -2.96 6.50 -4.76
C ASN A 68 -2.44 7.86 -5.27
N LYS A 69 -3.25 8.91 -5.14
CA LYS A 69 -2.81 10.31 -5.28
C LYS A 69 -2.37 10.72 -3.88
N GLU A 70 -1.06 10.61 -3.64
CA GLU A 70 -0.41 10.94 -2.39
C GLU A 70 -0.85 12.33 -1.85
N GLU A 71 -0.90 12.43 -0.51
CA GLU A 71 -1.07 13.63 0.31
C GLU A 71 -1.10 14.98 -0.43
N ARG A 72 -2.25 15.66 -0.48
CA ARG A 72 -2.37 17.14 -0.39
C ARG A 72 -3.81 17.58 -0.17
N GLN A 73 -4.19 17.66 1.12
CA GLN A 73 -5.15 18.59 1.76
C GLN A 73 -5.44 17.97 3.14
N ASN A 74 -5.21 18.58 4.31
CA ASN A 74 -4.93 19.97 4.61
C ASN A 74 -4.50 20.05 6.09
N GLY A 75 -3.24 20.43 6.36
CA GLY A 75 -3.00 21.35 7.46
C GLY A 75 -3.54 22.70 7.03
N LYS A 76 -4.81 23.01 7.33
CA LYS A 76 -5.35 24.37 7.28
C LYS A 76 -6.60 24.50 8.15
N THR A 77 -6.34 25.01 9.35
CA THR A 77 -7.12 26.00 10.10
C THR A 77 -8.58 26.22 9.67
N ARG A 78 -9.51 25.91 10.57
CA ARG A 78 -10.61 26.82 10.94
C ARG A 78 -10.67 26.91 12.46
#